data_AF-I0ZAZ0-F1
#
_entry.id   AF-I0ZAZ0-F1
#
_cell.length_a   1.000
_cell.length_b   1.000
_cell.length_c   1.000
_cell.angle_alpha   90.00
_cell.angle_beta   90.00
_cell.angle_gamma   90.00
#
_symmetry.space_group_name_H-M   'P 1'
#
loop_
_entity.id
_entity.type
_entity.pdbx_description
1 polymer ?
#
loop_
_entity_poly.entity_id
_entity_poly.type
_entity_poly.pdbx_seq_one_letter_code
_entity_poly.pdbx_strand_id
1 'polypeptide(L)'
;MRRTWTQFNMTEAEAERAHKLGTDDNGIVRRYSHKVDKTQMRCSMDALGPTLELAPPAIEQEFKDVAYSCASGLSVFHAAGLENYDVKESNTAWLNQRNRSSVALLDVDTASPLDRKSAARIV
;
A
#
# COMPACT_ATOMS: atom_id res chain seq x y z
N MET A 1 12.99 -14.44 -19.40
CA MET A 1 11.70 -14.88 -18.83
C MET A 1 11.03 -13.66 -18.20
N ARG A 2 9.94 -13.16 -18.78
CA ARG A 2 9.13 -12.11 -18.17
C ARG A 2 8.35 -12.74 -17.02
N ARG A 3 8.72 -12.43 -15.77
CA ARG A 3 7.94 -12.86 -14.61
C ARG A 3 6.70 -11.96 -14.56
N THR A 4 5.57 -12.50 -14.97
CA THR A 4 4.27 -11.88 -14.69
C THR A 4 4.11 -11.81 -13.18
N TRP A 5 3.88 -10.63 -12.63
CA TRP A 5 3.35 -10.45 -11.28
C TRP A 5 1.90 -10.90 -11.32
N THR A 6 1.70 -12.22 -11.22
CA THR A 6 0.51 -12.93 -11.72
C THR A 6 -0.77 -12.72 -10.92
N GLN A 7 -0.80 -11.83 -9.92
CA GLN A 7 -1.95 -11.74 -9.05
C GLN A 7 -2.97 -10.66 -9.47
N PHE A 8 -2.59 -9.59 -10.18
CA PHE A 8 -3.53 -8.48 -10.47
C PHE A 8 -3.38 -7.76 -11.83
N ASN A 9 -2.97 -8.44 -12.90
CA ASN A 9 -2.93 -7.88 -14.27
C ASN A 9 -2.10 -6.58 -14.43
N MET A 10 -1.09 -6.38 -13.58
CA MET A 10 -0.13 -5.29 -13.73
C MET A 10 1.08 -5.73 -14.55
N THR A 11 1.55 -4.85 -15.42
CA THR A 11 2.89 -4.93 -16.01
C THR A 11 3.94 -4.63 -14.95
N GLU A 12 5.18 -5.09 -15.17
CA GLU A 12 6.31 -4.81 -14.27
C GLU A 12 6.52 -3.29 -14.08
N ALA A 13 6.35 -2.50 -15.14
CA ALA A 13 6.44 -1.04 -15.07
C ALA A 13 5.31 -0.40 -14.23
N GLU A 14 4.09 -0.94 -14.32
CA GLU A 14 2.97 -0.49 -13.47
C GLU A 14 3.21 -0.84 -12.00
N ALA A 15 3.71 -2.05 -11.71
CA ALA A 15 4.05 -2.46 -10.35
C ALA A 15 5.17 -1.58 -9.77
N GLU A 16 6.23 -1.33 -10.54
CA GLU A 16 7.30 -0.41 -10.15
C GLU A 16 6.79 1.01 -9.89
N ARG A 17 5.84 1.48 -10.70
CA ARG A 17 5.22 2.79 -10.50
C ARG A 17 4.40 2.83 -9.21
N ALA A 18 3.60 1.81 -8.92
CA ALA A 18 2.85 1.70 -7.68
C ALA A 18 3.78 1.75 -6.46
N HIS A 19 4.92 1.04 -6.52
CA HIS A 19 5.93 1.02 -5.46
C HIS A 19 6.63 2.37 -5.24
N LYS A 20 6.63 3.26 -6.24
CA LYS A 20 7.20 4.61 -6.15
C LYS A 20 6.21 5.67 -5.67
N LEU A 21 4.94 5.31 -5.45
CA LEU A 21 3.93 6.26 -4.98
C LEU A 21 4.14 6.64 -3.51
N GLY A 22 4.75 5.76 -2.70
CA GLY A 22 4.95 5.99 -1.28
C GLY A 22 5.86 7.17 -0.96
N THR A 23 5.39 8.04 -0.08
CA THR A 23 6.14 9.16 0.51
C THR A 23 5.81 9.26 1.99
N ASP A 24 6.62 10.02 2.72
CA ASP A 24 6.50 10.20 4.17
C ASP A 24 5.14 10.84 4.58
N ASP A 25 4.42 11.49 3.63
CA ASP A 25 3.24 12.31 3.92
C ASP A 25 1.93 11.82 3.29
N ASN A 26 1.94 10.77 2.47
CA ASN A 26 0.78 10.40 1.66
C ASN A 26 0.11 9.08 2.04
N GLY A 27 0.44 8.51 3.20
CA GLY A 27 -0.23 7.31 3.72
C GLY A 27 0.05 6.03 2.94
N ILE A 28 1.09 5.99 2.10
CA ILE A 28 1.56 4.79 1.39
C ILE A 28 3.01 4.52 1.81
N VAL A 29 3.34 3.26 2.11
CA VAL A 29 4.70 2.91 2.50
C VAL A 29 5.70 3.26 1.40
N ARG A 30 6.78 3.94 1.80
CA ARG A 30 7.88 4.24 0.88
C ARG A 30 8.75 3.01 0.70
N ARG A 31 8.92 2.58 -0.56
CA ARG A 31 9.86 1.52 -0.95
C ARG A 31 11.11 2.16 -1.57
N TYR A 32 12.26 2.00 -0.91
CA TYR A 32 13.54 2.54 -1.40
C TYR A 32 14.13 1.70 -2.52
N SER A 33 14.11 0.38 -2.35
CA SER A 33 14.66 -0.55 -3.34
C SER A 33 14.07 -1.94 -3.17
N HIS A 34 14.29 -2.77 -4.19
CA HIS A 34 14.08 -4.20 -4.08
C HIS A 34 15.22 -4.95 -4.76
N LYS A 35 15.51 -6.14 -4.26
CA LYS A 35 16.45 -7.07 -4.87
C LYS A 35 15.78 -8.42 -4.97
N VAL A 36 15.85 -9.02 -6.15
CA VAL A 36 15.38 -10.38 -6.38
C VAL A 36 16.60 -11.25 -6.60
N ASP A 37 16.78 -12.26 -5.76
CA ASP A 37 17.74 -13.33 -5.99
C ASP A 37 17.02 -14.61 -6.46
N LYS A 38 17.76 -15.72 -6.57
CA LYS A 38 17.20 -17.00 -7.05
C LYS A 38 16.15 -17.58 -6.11
N THR A 39 16.14 -17.17 -4.85
CA THR A 39 15.41 -17.80 -3.74
C THR A 39 14.42 -16.88 -3.05
N GLN A 40 14.62 -15.56 -3.11
CA GLN A 40 13.79 -14.61 -2.39
C GLN A 40 13.74 -13.24 -3.09
N MET A 41 12.69 -12.49 -2.76
CA MET A 41 12.62 -11.06 -2.98
C MET A 41 12.87 -10.33 -1.66
N ARG A 42 13.73 -9.31 -1.68
CA ARG A 42 13.98 -8.42 -0.53
C ARG A 42 13.52 -7.02 -0.89
N CYS A 43 12.75 -6.41 0.01
CA CYS A 43 12.23 -5.05 -0.12
C CYS A 43 12.88 -4.20 0.98
N SER A 44 13.48 -3.07 0.62
CA SER A 44 13.90 -2.06 1.60
C SER A 44 12.84 -0.97 1.66
N MET A 45 12.28 -0.77 2.85
CA MET A 45 11.22 0.20 3.16
C MET A 45 11.50 0.85 4.51
N ASP A 46 10.70 1.84 4.88
CA ASP A 46 10.79 2.45 6.21
C ASP A 46 10.54 1.42 7.32
N ALA A 47 11.21 1.62 8.45
CA ALA A 47 10.93 0.87 9.67
C ALA A 47 9.69 1.47 10.33
N LEU A 48 8.58 0.74 10.22
CA LEU A 48 7.28 1.19 10.71
C LEU A 48 6.99 0.68 12.13
N GLY A 49 5.99 1.29 12.75
CA GLY A 49 5.37 0.77 13.96
C GLY A 49 4.54 -0.49 13.71
N PRO A 50 3.81 -0.96 14.74
CA PRO A 50 2.94 -2.13 14.61
C PRO A 50 1.80 -1.88 13.61
N THR A 51 1.27 -2.98 13.05
CA THR A 51 0.04 -2.96 12.25
C THR A 51 -1.17 -2.59 13.11
N LEU A 52 -2.24 -2.14 12.48
CA LEU A 52 -3.49 -1.84 13.18
C LEU A 52 -4.16 -3.10 13.75
N GLU A 53 -3.85 -4.28 13.20
CA GLU A 53 -4.27 -5.56 13.78
C GLU A 53 -3.64 -5.79 15.17
N LEU A 54 -2.38 -5.43 15.34
CA LEU A 54 -1.66 -5.61 16.62
C LEU A 54 -1.82 -4.41 17.58
N ALA A 55 -2.01 -3.22 17.03
CA ALA A 55 -2.10 -1.98 17.77
C ALA A 55 -3.21 -1.09 17.17
N PRO A 56 -4.48 -1.41 17.39
CA PRO A 56 -5.58 -0.63 16.86
C PRO A 56 -5.62 0.79 17.46
N PRO A 57 -6.26 1.75 16.77
CA PRO A 57 -6.53 3.07 17.33
C PRO A 57 -7.37 2.95 18.61
N ALA A 58 -6.99 3.70 19.65
CA ALA A 58 -7.59 3.62 20.99
C ALA A 58 -8.46 4.83 21.35
N ILE A 59 -8.25 5.97 20.67
CA ILE A 59 -8.97 7.22 20.92
C ILE A 59 -9.50 7.80 19.61
N GLU A 60 -10.55 8.63 19.69
CA GLU A 60 -11.21 9.22 18.52
C GLU A 60 -10.23 9.92 17.56
N GLN A 61 -9.22 10.62 18.10
CA GLN A 61 -8.22 11.28 17.27
C GLN A 61 -7.41 10.29 16.42
N GLU A 62 -7.00 9.16 17.01
CA GLU A 62 -6.27 8.11 16.28
C GLU A 62 -7.13 7.50 15.17
N PHE A 63 -8.44 7.31 15.41
CA PHE A 63 -9.35 6.85 14.35
C PHE A 63 -9.43 7.85 13.19
N LYS A 64 -9.48 9.16 13.49
CA LYS A 64 -9.47 10.22 12.47
C LYS A 64 -8.17 10.21 11.67
N ASP A 65 -7.05 10.07 12.37
CA ASP A 65 -5.72 10.06 11.74
C ASP A 65 -5.52 8.85 10.84
N VAL A 66 -6.01 7.67 11.27
CA VAL A 66 -6.06 6.45 10.44
C VAL A 66 -6.91 6.67 9.20
N ALA A 67 -8.16 7.13 9.36
CA ALA A 67 -9.08 7.35 8.25
C ALA A 67 -8.52 8.37 7.25
N TYR A 68 -7.93 9.47 7.74
CA TYR A 68 -7.30 10.49 6.90
C TYR A 68 -6.13 9.92 6.11
N SER A 69 -5.22 9.20 6.77
CA SER A 69 -4.05 8.60 6.12
C SER A 69 -4.45 7.58 5.04
N CYS A 70 -5.40 6.70 5.35
CA CYS A 70 -5.92 5.73 4.38
C CYS A 70 -6.59 6.42 3.18
N ALA A 71 -7.43 7.44 3.43
CA ALA A 71 -8.06 8.21 2.36
C ALA A 71 -7.04 8.96 1.49
N SER A 72 -6.00 9.53 2.10
CA SER A 72 -4.89 10.18 1.40
C SER A 72 -4.16 9.19 0.50
N GLY A 73 -3.77 8.02 1.02
CA GLY A 73 -3.10 6.98 0.24
C GLY A 73 -3.94 6.45 -0.91
N LEU A 74 -5.22 6.16 -0.66
CA LEU A 74 -6.14 5.75 -1.73
C LEU A 74 -6.34 6.83 -2.78
N SER A 75 -6.39 8.10 -2.39
CA SER A 75 -6.47 9.22 -3.34
C SER A 75 -5.25 9.26 -4.27
N VAL A 76 -4.04 9.02 -3.75
CA VAL A 76 -2.82 8.94 -4.56
C VAL A 76 -2.85 7.73 -5.51
N PHE A 77 -3.29 6.56 -5.04
CA PHE A 77 -3.49 5.39 -5.91
C PHE A 77 -4.44 5.71 -7.07
N HIS A 78 -5.62 6.26 -6.75
CA HIS A 78 -6.63 6.59 -7.75
C HIS A 78 -6.15 7.68 -8.73
N ALA A 79 -5.42 8.69 -8.25
CA ALA A 79 -4.80 9.70 -9.11
C ALA A 79 -3.75 9.08 -10.06
N ALA A 80 -3.12 8.00 -9.64
CA ALA A 80 -2.25 7.19 -10.47
C ALA A 80 -3.02 6.13 -11.29
N GLY A 81 -4.35 6.17 -11.38
CA GLY A 81 -5.14 5.21 -12.15
C GLY A 81 -5.04 3.77 -11.65
N LEU A 82 -4.75 3.60 -10.36
CA LEU A 82 -4.62 2.31 -9.68
C LEU A 82 -5.63 2.22 -8.54
N GLU A 83 -6.08 1.02 -8.21
CA GLU A 83 -6.93 0.72 -7.05
C GLU A 83 -6.19 -0.27 -6.15
N ASN A 84 -6.18 -0.04 -4.83
CA ASN A 84 -5.70 -1.01 -3.85
C ASN A 84 -6.90 -1.79 -3.29
N TYR A 85 -6.93 -3.09 -3.50
CA TYR A 85 -8.05 -3.95 -3.12
C TYR A 85 -7.92 -4.61 -1.75
N ASP A 86 -6.80 -4.42 -1.04
CA ASP A 86 -6.50 -5.12 0.21
C ASP A 86 -6.18 -4.18 1.37
N VAL A 87 -6.94 -3.09 1.47
CA VAL A 87 -6.90 -2.18 2.62
C VAL A 87 -7.61 -2.83 3.80
N LYS A 88 -6.83 -3.26 4.78
CA LYS A 88 -7.26 -3.91 6.03
C LYS A 88 -6.27 -3.63 7.16
N GLU A 89 -6.62 -4.00 8.39
CA GLU A 89 -5.84 -3.67 9.58
C GLU A 89 -4.45 -4.30 9.57
N SER A 90 -4.30 -5.49 8.99
CA SER A 90 -3.02 -6.19 8.86
C SER A 90 -2.09 -5.62 7.77
N ASN A 91 -2.65 -4.86 6.82
CA ASN A 91 -1.91 -4.18 5.75
C ASN A 91 -1.74 -2.67 5.99
N THR A 92 -2.03 -2.21 7.20
CA THR A 92 -1.94 -0.82 7.59
C THR A 92 -1.13 -0.72 8.88
N ALA A 93 -0.10 0.11 8.92
CA ALA A 93 0.76 0.25 10.10
C ALA A 93 1.05 1.70 10.46
N TRP A 94 1.29 1.94 11.75
CA TRP A 94 1.70 3.26 12.25
C TRP A 94 3.03 3.68 11.63
N LEU A 95 3.13 4.90 11.13
CA LEU A 95 4.42 5.44 10.65
C LEU A 95 5.44 5.55 11.79
N ASN A 96 4.97 5.78 13.01
CA ASN A 96 5.81 5.90 14.19
C ASN A 96 5.16 5.19 15.40
N GLN A 97 5.91 4.33 16.08
CA GLN A 97 5.41 3.61 17.25
C GLN A 97 5.07 4.53 18.44
N ARG A 98 5.80 5.65 18.58
CA ARG A 98 5.63 6.62 19.67
C ARG A 98 4.57 7.67 19.35
N ASN A 99 4.38 7.97 18.06
CA ASN A 99 3.44 8.97 17.60
C ASN A 99 2.40 8.36 16.67
N ARG A 100 1.19 8.15 17.18
CA ARG A 100 0.06 7.54 16.48
C ARG A 100 -0.78 8.56 15.70
N SER A 101 -0.11 9.48 15.00
CA SER A 101 -0.78 10.54 14.23
C SER A 101 -0.94 10.23 12.74
N SER A 102 -0.43 9.08 12.27
CA SER A 102 -0.44 8.72 10.85
C SER A 102 -0.13 7.24 10.64
N VAL A 103 -0.67 6.67 9.57
CA VAL A 103 -0.42 5.29 9.14
C VAL A 103 -0.01 5.22 7.68
N ALA A 104 0.59 4.10 7.29
CA ALA A 104 0.90 3.77 5.90
C ALA A 104 0.23 2.45 5.50
N LEU A 105 -0.26 2.43 4.25
CA LEU A 105 -0.66 1.22 3.53
C LEU A 105 0.60 0.46 3.07
N LEU A 106 0.70 -0.82 3.42
CA LEU A 106 1.91 -1.63 3.23
C LEU A 106 1.87 -2.46 1.95
N ASP A 107 0.79 -3.20 1.77
CA ASP A 107 0.66 -4.14 0.67
C ASP A 107 0.03 -3.45 -0.53
N VAL A 108 0.89 -3.18 -1.50
CA VAL A 108 0.56 -2.53 -2.76
C VAL A 108 0.66 -3.51 -3.93
N ASP A 109 1.02 -4.77 -3.65
CA ASP A 109 1.13 -5.82 -4.66
C ASP A 109 -0.26 -6.32 -5.07
N THR A 110 -1.29 -6.00 -4.29
CA THR A 110 -2.71 -6.20 -4.63
C THR A 110 -3.32 -5.09 -5.46
N ALA A 111 -2.54 -4.06 -5.79
CA ALA A 111 -3.03 -2.96 -6.62
C ALA A 111 -3.37 -3.45 -8.04
N SER A 112 -4.28 -2.75 -8.73
CA SER A 112 -4.56 -3.00 -10.15
C SER A 112 -5.03 -1.74 -10.87
N PRO A 113 -4.86 -1.63 -12.20
CA PRO A 113 -5.37 -0.50 -12.97
C PRO A 113 -6.89 -0.33 -12.82
N LEU A 114 -7.34 0.90 -12.59
CA LEU A 114 -8.74 1.26 -12.38
C LEU A 114 -9.62 0.89 -13.60
N ASP A 115 -9.08 1.06 -14.81
CA ASP A 115 -9.85 0.97 -16.05
C ASP A 115 -9.94 -0.44 -16.67
N ARG A 116 -9.22 -1.44 -16.12
CA ARG A 116 -9.25 -2.81 -16.68
C ARG A 116 -10.39 -3.68 -16.14
N LYS A 117 -11.22 -3.18 -15.20
CA LYS A 117 -12.32 -3.94 -14.57
C LYS A 117 -13.72 -3.34 -14.73
N SER A 118 -13.90 -2.24 -15.46
CA SER A 118 -15.24 -1.86 -15.94
C SER A 118 -15.83 -2.86 -16.96
N ALA A 119 -15.02 -3.80 -17.47
CA ALA A 119 -15.42 -4.81 -18.46
C ALA A 119 -15.65 -6.23 -17.90
N ALA A 120 -15.43 -6.48 -16.61
CA ALA A 120 -15.54 -7.84 -16.03
C ALA A 120 -16.34 -7.90 -14.71
N ARG A 121 -17.18 -6.89 -14.43
CA ARG A 121 -18.06 -6.85 -13.25
C ARG A 121 -19.53 -7.09 -13.64
N ILE A 122 -19.85 -8.33 -14.01
CA ILE A 122 -21.17 -9.01 -13.91
C ILE A 122 -20.79 -10.51 -13.86
N VAL A 123 -20.92 -11.32 -12.81
CA VAL A 123 -21.87 -11.52 -11.69
C VAL A 123 -21.09 -11.93 -10.44
#